data_AF-A0A383E9X7-F1
#
_entry.id   AF-A0A383E9X7-F1
#
_cell.length_a   1.000
_cell.length_b   1.000
_cell.length_c   1.000
_cell.angle_alpha   90.00
_cell.angle_beta   90.00
_cell.angle_gamma   90.00
#
_symmetry.space_group_name_H-M   'P 1'
#
loop_
_entity.id
_entity.type
_entity.pdbx_description
1 polymer ?
#
loop_
_entity_poly.entity_id
_entity_poly.type
_entity_poly.pdbx_seq_one_letter_code
_entity_poly.pdbx_strand_id
1 'polypeptide(L)'
;MSEFLNNSLTLLGQIPSEPTPFTPVVLLFQIFILLSSIWVGIDSSKIELKKYKSGISYGPIVITILCLALWIVAFPWYLVVRAKIKDGKAELKQA
;
A
#
# COMPACT_ATOMS: atom_id res chain seq x y z
N MET A 1 37.87 -22.02 10.39
CA MET A 1 37.08 -21.25 11.39
C MET A 1 37.44 -19.76 11.35
N SER A 2 38.72 -19.39 11.42
CA SER A 2 39.19 -17.98 11.35
C SER A 2 38.90 -17.28 10.02
N GLU A 3 39.08 -17.96 8.87
CA GLU A 3 38.76 -17.37 7.56
C GLU A 3 37.28 -17.05 7.39
N PHE A 4 36.38 -17.89 7.91
CA PHE A 4 34.94 -17.63 7.89
C PHE A 4 34.58 -16.38 8.71
N LEU A 5 35.21 -16.20 9.88
CA LEU A 5 35.04 -15.00 10.71
C LEU A 5 35.61 -13.75 10.03
N ASN A 6 36.77 -13.86 9.39
CA ASN A 6 37.41 -12.75 8.68
C ASN A 6 36.59 -12.31 7.46
N ASN A 7 36.05 -13.27 6.69
CA ASN A 7 35.19 -12.99 5.54
C ASN A 7 33.82 -12.42 5.94
N SER A 8 33.32 -12.80 7.13
CA SER A 8 32.06 -12.25 7.67
C SER A 8 32.23 -10.81 8.16
N LEU A 9 33.38 -10.48 8.76
CA LEU A 9 33.72 -9.13 9.19
C LEU A 9 33.94 -8.16 8.01
N THR A 10 34.54 -8.63 6.91
CA THR A 10 34.66 -7.83 5.69
C THR A 10 33.31 -7.59 5.03
N LEU A 11 32.40 -8.57 5.04
CA LEU A 11 31.02 -8.43 4.57
C LEU A 11 30.22 -7.40 5.37
N LEU A 12 30.39 -7.37 6.70
CA LEU A 12 29.73 -6.37 7.56
C LEU A 12 30.35 -4.96 7.41
N GLY A 13 31.62 -4.86 7.03
CA GLY A 13 32.29 -3.60 6.73
C GLY A 13 31.89 -2.94 5.40
N GLN A 14 31.17 -3.66 4.53
CA GLN A 14 30.66 -3.13 3.25
C GLN A 14 29.27 -2.47 3.37
N ILE A 15 28.64 -2.51 4.55
CA ILE A 15 27.38 -1.79 4.77
C ILE A 15 27.73 -0.28 4.73
N PRO A 16 27.15 0.51 3.81
CA PRO A 16 27.42 1.94 3.76
C PRO A 16 27.10 2.56 5.12
N SER A 17 28.14 3.05 5.80
CA SER A 17 28.07 3.63 7.15
C SER A 17 27.28 4.94 7.19
N GLU A 18 27.05 5.55 6.03
CA GLU A 18 26.31 6.78 5.88
C GLU A 18 24.98 6.52 5.18
N PRO A 19 23.84 6.85 5.81
CA PRO A 19 22.56 6.77 5.12
C PRO A 19 22.58 7.74 3.94
N THR A 20 22.33 7.23 2.73
CA THR A 20 22.16 8.09 1.56
C THR A 20 21.06 9.13 1.85
N PRO A 21 21.15 10.35 1.33
CA PRO A 21 20.20 11.43 1.65
C PRO A 21 18.73 11.08 1.33
N PHE A 22 18.49 10.10 0.45
CA PHE A 22 17.15 9.66 0.06
C PHE A 22 16.57 8.56 0.95
N THR A 23 17.38 7.87 1.77
CA THR A 23 16.94 6.76 2.64
C THR A 23 15.76 7.12 3.57
N PRO A 24 15.79 8.25 4.33
CA PRO A 24 14.67 8.59 5.20
C PRO A 24 13.39 8.90 4.41
N VAL A 25 13.52 9.51 3.22
CA VAL A 25 12.38 9.85 2.36
C VAL A 25 11.72 8.58 1.82
N VAL A 26 12.50 7.60 1.36
CA VAL A 26 11.98 6.32 0.87
C VAL A 26 11.25 5.57 1.99
N LEU A 27 11.82 5.55 3.20
CA LEU A 27 11.21 4.88 4.34
C LEU A 27 9.88 5.54 4.76
N LEU A 28 9.83 6.88 4.80
CA LEU A 28 8.58 7.62 5.04
C LEU A 28 7.54 7.31 3.97
N PHE A 29 7.95 7.26 2.70
CA PHE A 29 7.05 6.96 1.59
C PHE A 29 6.47 5.54 1.68
N GLN A 30 7.29 4.54 2.05
CA GLN A 30 6.83 3.16 2.29
C GLN A 30 5.83 3.06 3.45
N ILE A 31 6.10 3.74 4.56
CA ILE A 31 5.17 3.82 5.70
C ILE A 31 3.85 4.44 5.25
N PHE A 32 3.90 5.51 4.45
CA PHE A 32 2.69 6.17 3.95
C PHE A 32 1.86 5.23 3.05
N ILE A 33 2.50 4.47 2.16
CA ILE A 33 1.83 3.46 1.33
C ILE A 33 1.18 2.39 2.20
N LEU A 34 1.87 1.87 3.22
CA LEU A 34 1.33 0.86 4.12
C LEU A 34 0.11 1.36 4.87
N LEU A 35 0.22 2.53 5.53
CA LEU A 35 -0.86 3.11 6.32
C LEU A 35 -2.09 3.41 5.47
N SER A 36 -1.89 4.02 4.30
CA SER A 36 -2.99 4.33 3.39
C SER A 36 -3.65 3.08 2.82
N SER A 37 -2.88 2.02 2.52
CA SER A 37 -3.45 0.77 2.02
C SER A 37 -4.25 0.02 3.10
N ILE A 38 -3.77 -0.03 4.34
CA ILE A 38 -4.53 -0.56 5.48
C ILE A 38 -5.81 0.24 5.68
N TRP A 39 -5.72 1.57 5.61
CA TRP A 39 -6.89 2.44 5.70
C TRP A 39 -7.91 2.15 4.59
N VAL A 40 -7.47 1.95 3.34
CA VAL A 40 -8.35 1.54 2.22
C VAL A 40 -9.08 0.24 2.54
N GLY A 41 -8.41 -0.75 3.13
CA GLY A 41 -9.05 -2.00 3.57
C GLY A 41 -10.16 -1.78 4.60
N ILE A 42 -9.88 -0.99 5.62
CA ILE A 42 -10.85 -0.69 6.69
C ILE A 42 -12.01 0.16 6.15
N ASP A 43 -11.72 1.22 5.40
CA ASP A 43 -12.73 2.13 4.84
C ASP A 43 -13.62 1.41 3.81
N SER A 44 -13.05 0.57 2.93
CA SER A 44 -13.81 -0.22 1.95
C SER A 44 -14.75 -1.23 2.60
N SER A 45 -14.37 -1.77 3.76
CA SER A 45 -15.25 -2.61 4.58
C SER A 45 -16.44 -1.81 5.12
N LYS A 46 -16.18 -0.62 5.65
CA LYS A 46 -17.19 0.25 6.28
C LYS A 46 -18.19 0.79 5.27
N ILE A 47 -17.73 1.19 4.09
CA ILE A 47 -18.60 1.66 3.00
C ILE A 47 -19.19 0.51 2.19
N GLU A 48 -18.88 -0.74 2.52
CA GLU A 48 -19.32 -1.93 1.81
C GLU A 48 -19.07 -1.87 0.29
N LEU A 49 -17.85 -1.48 -0.10
CA LEU A 49 -17.45 -1.17 -1.49
C LEU A 49 -17.97 -2.18 -2.53
N LYS A 50 -17.96 -3.48 -2.18
CA LYS A 50 -18.44 -4.61 -2.99
C LYS A 50 -19.89 -4.48 -3.48
N LYS A 51 -20.70 -3.64 -2.83
CA LYS A 51 -22.11 -3.39 -3.19
C LYS A 51 -22.26 -2.40 -4.33
N TYR A 52 -21.21 -1.65 -4.68
CA TYR A 52 -21.26 -0.64 -5.73
C TYR A 52 -20.72 -1.18 -7.05
N LYS A 53 -21.27 -0.73 -8.16
CA LYS A 53 -20.77 -1.08 -9.49
C LYS A 53 -19.54 -0.22 -9.79
N SER A 54 -18.35 -0.80 -9.58
CA SER A 54 -17.06 -0.17 -9.88
C SER A 54 -16.02 -1.21 -10.30
N GLY A 55 -15.01 -0.80 -11.07
CA GLY A 55 -13.90 -1.68 -11.48
C GLY A 55 -13.01 -2.17 -10.33
N ILE A 56 -13.22 -1.63 -9.13
CA ILE A 56 -12.50 -1.99 -7.89
C ILE A 56 -13.45 -2.55 -6.83
N SER A 57 -14.62 -3.02 -7.25
CA SER A 57 -15.67 -3.53 -6.36
C SER A 57 -15.34 -4.94 -5.83
N TYR A 58 -14.21 -5.03 -5.14
CA TYR A 58 -13.70 -6.23 -4.53
C TYR A 58 -13.89 -6.19 -3.01
N GLY A 59 -13.66 -7.34 -2.36
CA GLY A 59 -13.63 -7.41 -0.92
C GLY A 59 -12.46 -6.60 -0.31
N PRO A 60 -12.56 -6.23 0.98
CA PRO A 60 -11.56 -5.43 1.70
C PRO A 60 -10.12 -5.93 1.58
N ILE A 61 -9.93 -7.26 1.63
CA ILE A 61 -8.62 -7.88 1.55
C ILE A 61 -8.02 -7.66 0.15
N VAL A 62 -8.81 -7.88 -0.90
CA VAL A 62 -8.36 -7.75 -2.29
C VAL A 62 -7.99 -6.31 -2.62
N ILE A 63 -8.80 -5.33 -2.19
CA ILE A 63 -8.50 -3.92 -2.44
C ILE A 63 -7.28 -3.44 -1.64
N THR A 64 -7.06 -3.98 -0.43
CA THR A 64 -5.85 -3.70 0.36
C THR A 64 -4.60 -4.20 -0.37
N ILE A 65 -4.61 -5.45 -0.84
CA ILE A 65 -3.49 -6.04 -1.58
C ILE A 65 -3.26 -5.28 -2.90
N LEU A 66 -4.33 -4.93 -3.62
CA LEU A 66 -4.24 -4.14 -4.85
C LEU A 66 -3.62 -2.75 -4.58
N CYS A 67 -4.01 -2.10 -3.48
CA CYS A 67 -3.46 -0.82 -3.05
C CYS A 67 -2.00 -0.92 -2.62
N LEU A 68 -1.57 -2.01 -2.00
CA LEU A 68 -0.16 -2.25 -1.66
C LEU A 68 0.70 -2.50 -2.91
N ALA A 69 0.20 -3.30 -3.85
CA ALA A 69 0.95 -3.70 -5.04
C ALA A 69 1.03 -2.59 -6.10
N LEU A 70 -0.05 -1.80 -6.25
CA LEU A 70 -0.21 -0.81 -7.32
C LEU A 70 -0.66 0.54 -6.76
N TRP A 71 -0.05 0.99 -5.67
CA TRP A 71 -0.48 2.17 -4.91
C TRP A 71 -0.74 3.40 -5.78
N ILE A 72 0.18 3.72 -6.68
CA ILE A 72 0.11 4.89 -7.57
C ILE A 72 -1.18 4.92 -8.41
N VAL A 73 -1.74 3.76 -8.77
CA VAL A 73 -2.96 3.66 -9.58
C VAL A 73 -4.18 3.35 -8.71
N ALA A 74 -4.07 2.34 -7.85
CA ALA A 74 -5.16 1.83 -7.05
C ALA A 74 -5.63 2.83 -5.98
N PHE A 75 -4.72 3.56 -5.33
CA PHE A 75 -5.09 4.51 -4.28
C PHE A 75 -5.85 5.73 -4.83
N PRO A 76 -5.38 6.44 -5.88
CA PRO A 76 -6.15 7.52 -6.48
C PRO A 76 -7.50 7.05 -7.05
N TRP A 77 -7.54 5.87 -7.68
CA TRP A 77 -8.80 5.30 -8.18
C TRP A 77 -9.77 5.05 -7.02
N TYR A 78 -9.30 4.47 -5.91
CA TYR A 78 -10.11 4.27 -4.71
C TYR A 78 -10.73 5.57 -4.22
N LEU A 79 -9.94 6.65 -4.14
CA LEU A 79 -10.45 7.96 -3.72
C LEU A 79 -11.54 8.51 -4.64
N VAL A 80 -11.41 8.34 -5.96
CA VAL A 80 -12.43 8.77 -6.93
C VAL A 80 -13.73 7.99 -6.73
N VAL A 81 -13.67 6.67 -6.54
CA VAL A 81 -14.86 5.85 -6.31
C VAL A 81 -15.49 6.18 -4.95
N ARG A 82 -14.69 6.33 -3.91
CA ARG A 82 -15.14 6.75 -2.58
C ARG A 82 -15.84 8.11 -2.62
N ALA A 83 -15.30 9.08 -3.36
CA ALA A 83 -15.93 10.38 -3.55
C ALA A 83 -17.30 10.24 -4.23
N LYS A 84 -17.41 9.42 -5.30
CA LYS A 84 -18.69 9.14 -5.97
C LYS A 84 -19.72 8.49 -5.03
N ILE A 85 -19.29 7.58 -4.17
CA ILE A 85 -20.16 6.92 -3.17
C ILE A 85 -20.66 7.96 -2.16
N LYS A 86 -19.77 8.79 -1.62
CA LYS A 86 -20.14 9.85 -0.67
C LYS A 86 -21.06 10.91 -1.28
N ASP A 87 -20.91 11.19 -2.57
CA ASP A 87 -21.78 12.08 -3.34
C ASP A 87 -23.14 11.46 -3.68
N GLY A 88 -23.37 10.18 -3.39
CA GLY A 88 -24.59 9.46 -3.77
C GLY A 88 -24.71 9.19 -5.28
N LYS A 89 -23.62 9.34 -6.04
CA LYS A 89 -23.57 9.14 -7.51
C LYS A 89 -23.16 7.72 -7.91
N ALA A 90 -22.84 6.85 -6.94
CA ALA A 90 -22.40 5.50 -7.22
C ALA A 90 -23.58 4.57 -7.45
N GLU A 91 -23.59 3.86 -8.58
CA GLU A 91 -24.57 2.82 -8.87
C GLU A 91 -24.36 1.62 -7.93
N LEU A 92 -25.44 1.04 -7.42
CA LEU A 92 -25.42 -0.24 -6.71
C LEU A 92 -25.35 -1.39 -7.72
N LYS A 93 -24.63 -2.44 -7.37
CA LYS A 93 -24.66 -3.70 -8.11
C LYS A 93 -26.02 -4.36 -7.84
N GLN A 94 -26.76 -4.68 -8.91
CA GLN A 94 -28.00 -5.45 -8.76
C GLN A 94 -27.69 -6.81 -8.14
N ALA A 95 -28.50 -7.21 -7.16
CA ALA A 95 -28.41 -8.48 -6.46
C ALA A 95 -28.81 -9.64 -7.40
#